data_AF-A0A950EFQ5-F1
#
_entry.id   AF-A0A950EFQ5-F1
#
_cell.length_a   1.000
_cell.length_b   1.000
_cell.length_c   1.000
_cell.angle_alpha   90.00
_cell.angle_beta   90.00
_cell.angle_gamma   90.00
#
_symmetry.space_group_name_H-M   'P 1'
#
loop_
_entity.id
_entity.type
_entity.pdbx_description
1 polymer ?
#
loop_
_entity_poly.entity_id
_entity_poly.type
_entity_poly.pdbx_seq_one_letter_code
_entity_poly.pdbx_strand_id
1 'polypeptide(L)' 'VEGVSGRYFNGQREETAADQAYDPLARRRLWGLSAELSGEPAIV' A
#
# COMPACT_ATOMS: atom_id res chain seq x y z
N VAL A 1 1.00 18.82 -3.11
CA VAL A 1 0.70 18.60 -4.54
C VAL A 1 -0.76 18.24 -4.62
N GLU A 2 -1.58 19.20 -5.01
CA GLU A 2 -3.02 18.99 -5.05
C GLU A 2 -3.35 17.99 -6.18
N GLY A 3 -4.15 16.97 -5.87
CA GLY A 3 -4.65 16.00 -6.86
C GLY A 3 -3.75 14.82 -7.25
N VAL A 4 -2.58 14.62 -6.62
CA VAL A 4 -1.70 13.47 -6.93
C VAL A 4 -1.72 12.44 -5.80
N SER A 5 -2.10 11.19 -6.13
CA SER A 5 -2.07 10.03 -5.22
C SER A 5 -0.89 9.10 -5.53
N GLY A 6 -0.58 8.18 -4.61
CA GLY A 6 0.42 7.13 -4.82
C GLY A 6 1.89 7.54 -4.61
N ARG A 7 2.15 8.79 -4.18
CA ARG A 7 3.50 9.24 -3.80
C ARG A 7 3.82 8.89 -2.36
N TYR A 8 5.09 8.57 -2.11
CA TYR A 8 5.61 8.34 -0.77
C TYR A 8 6.42 9.56 -0.31
N PHE A 9 6.18 9.99 0.92
CA PHE A 9 6.90 11.09 1.54
C PHE A 9 7.49 10.64 2.87
N ASN A 10 8.78 10.88 3.04
CA ASN A 10 9.49 10.74 4.28
C ASN A 10 9.59 12.12 4.95
N GLY A 11 8.66 12.39 5.86
CA GLY A 11 8.45 13.72 6.43
C GLY A 11 7.90 14.70 5.39
N GLN A 12 8.65 15.78 5.11
CA GLN A 12 8.27 16.77 4.10
C GLN A 12 8.93 16.51 2.73
N ARG A 13 9.75 15.46 2.61
CA ARG A 13 10.47 15.13 1.38
C ARG A 13 9.81 13.95 0.71
N GLU A 14 9.68 14.03 -0.59
CA GLU A 14 9.30 12.89 -1.38
C GLU A 14 10.51 11.96 -1.53
N GLU A 15 10.25 10.67 -1.43
CA GLU A 15 11.28 9.65 -1.55
C GLU A 15 10.71 8.39 -2.19
N THR A 16 11.57 7.46 -2.55
CA THR A 16 11.18 6.11 -2.98
C THR A 16 11.10 5.21 -1.75
N ALA A 17 9.99 4.50 -1.59
CA ALA A 17 9.88 3.48 -0.55
C ALA A 17 10.80 2.29 -0.85
N ALA A 18 10.98 1.38 0.10
CA ALA A 18 11.69 0.13 -0.16
C ALA A 18 11.00 -0.67 -1.29
N ASP A 19 11.79 -1.33 -2.14
CA ASP A 19 11.31 -2.03 -3.35
C ASP A 19 10.14 -2.99 -3.09
N GLN A 20 10.17 -3.70 -1.95
CA GLN A 20 9.11 -4.63 -1.53
C GLN A 20 7.73 -3.97 -1.42
N ALA A 21 7.67 -2.67 -1.12
CA ALA A 21 6.42 -1.93 -1.02
C ALA A 21 5.72 -1.80 -2.39
N TYR A 22 6.47 -1.95 -3.48
CA TYR A 22 5.97 -1.89 -4.85
C TYR A 22 5.66 -3.27 -5.45
N ASP A 23 5.89 -4.37 -4.74
CA ASP A 23 5.52 -5.71 -5.21
C ASP A 23 3.98 -5.84 -5.31
N PRO A 24 3.40 -6.02 -6.51
CA PRO A 24 1.95 -6.09 -6.68
C PRO A 24 1.34 -7.37 -6.09
N LEU A 25 2.07 -8.49 -6.10
CA LEU A 25 1.58 -9.77 -5.58
C LEU A 25 1.59 -9.77 -4.06
N ALA A 26 2.67 -9.26 -3.45
CA ALA A 26 2.77 -9.12 -2.00
C ALA A 26 1.67 -8.20 -1.45
N ARG A 27 1.41 -7.06 -2.12
CA ARG A 27 0.33 -6.12 -1.74
C ARG A 27 -1.04 -6.78 -1.78
N ARG A 28 -1.36 -7.49 -2.87
CA ARG A 28 -2.64 -8.19 -3.01
C ARG A 28 -2.81 -9.28 -1.94
N ARG A 29 -1.75 -10.04 -1.66
CA ARG A 29 -1.77 -11.08 -0.62
C ARG A 29 -1.98 -10.48 0.77
N LEU A 30 -1.25 -9.41 1.10
CA LEU A 30 -1.38 -8.72 2.38
C LEU A 30 -2.79 -8.19 2.59
N TRP A 31 -3.41 -7.61 1.56
CA TRP A 31 -4.79 -7.14 1.63
C TRP A 31 -5.77 -8.26 1.96
N GLY A 32 -5.71 -9.38 1.24
CA GLY A 32 -6.60 -10.53 1.48
C GLY A 32 -6.46 -11.11 2.89
N LEU A 33 -5.22 -11.29 3.36
CA LEU A 33 -4.95 -11.76 4.72
C LEU A 33 -5.46 -10.80 5.78
N SER A 34 -5.29 -9.49 5.56
CA SER A 34 -5.73 -8.48 6.52
C SER A 34 -7.25 -8.47 6.65
N ALA A 35 -7.96 -8.57 5.51
CA ALA A 35 -9.41 -8.65 5.48
C ALA A 35 -9.93 -9.89 6.22
N GLU A 36 -9.32 -11.06 5.99
CA GLU A 36 -9.64 -12.30 6.71
C GLU A 36 -9.45 -12.14 8.23
N LEU A 37 -8.31 -11.59 8.65
CA LEU A 37 -7.98 -11.40 10.06
C LEU A 37 -8.87 -10.36 10.75
N SER A 38 -9.38 -9.36 10.02
CA SER A 38 -10.27 -8.35 10.56
C SER A 38 -11.75 -8.71 10.44
N GLY A 39 -12.10 -9.82 9.77
CA GLY A 39 -13.49 -10.18 9.47
C GLY A 39 -14.16 -9.28 8.42
N GLU A 40 -13.37 -8.55 7.63
CA GLU A 40 -13.85 -7.68 6.56
C GLU A 40 -13.86 -8.45 5.22
N PRO A 41 -14.73 -8.09 4.26
CA PRO A 41 -14.67 -8.65 2.92
C PRO A 41 -13.40 -8.18 2.19
N ALA A 42 -12.68 -9.11 1.56
CA ALA A 42 -11.56 -8.75 0.69
C ALA A 42 -12.09 -8.11 -0.61
N ILE A 43 -11.98 -6.79 -0.73
CA ILE A 43 -12.31 -6.06 -1.96
C ILE A 43 -11.00 -5.81 -2.72
N VAL A 44 -10.80 -6.44 -3.87
CA VAL A 44 -9.61 -6.29 -4.73
C VAL A 44 -9.90 -5.50 -5.97
#